data_AF-A0A9D8VPD1-F1
#
_entry.id   AF-A0A9D8VPD1-F1
#
_cell.length_a   1.000
_cell.length_b   1.000
_cell.length_c   1.000
_cell.angle_alpha   90.00
_cell.angle_beta   90.00
_cell.angle_gamma   90.00
#
_symmetry.space_group_name_H-M   'P 1'
#
loop_
_entity.id
_entity.type
_entity.pdbx_description
1 polymer ?
#
loop_
_entity_poly.entity_id
_entity_poly.type
_entity_poly.pdbx_seq_one_letter_code
_entity_poly.pdbx_strand_id
1 'polypeptide(L)'
;MSAGWGAQSKLIGYQLKRVEATEADYRALISGEPPPLKSVLTILQAKAHTYVEEIEYANSIIEDAGTYLSFCGGFWHFIRAEMETEFTAADVDLQKEYLERLRNLLPEILRLLEVEQSDRAGIVLHIVHDACSEYDYVRAQGRREANRKRLTKKFERLRDHVRELCELLDDPDLDWGLGFEHTHRRYRARVHGEKEEVRPFWKLKHELQVLSWHLELETHRAKTKPETIRVPDNQAKTHLVDTAYSLSLYNGHPTFVTTPGSDFGYLCSLLHEVATGSKDESLAGAINRFARSTARQELDQHEIDHGEDNARARDADNFFDVKENAVRAEERARELMEELGEAQLSKEARMLIFNEIEECIEHVENQHMIHGPFLVWASQMKIDWEARLKEMEESTVAEREENIAHGKRRRSENKST
;
A
#
# COMPACT_ATOMS: atom_id res chain seq x y z
N MET A 1 46.03 -33.21 2.30
CA MET A 1 46.07 -32.42 1.04
C MET A 1 44.64 -32.01 0.69
N SER A 2 44.13 -31.02 1.40
CA SER A 2 42.78 -30.47 1.26
C SER A 2 42.84 -29.25 0.34
N ALA A 3 42.40 -29.41 -0.91
CA ALA A 3 42.16 -28.29 -1.81
C ALA A 3 40.78 -27.70 -1.47
N GLY A 4 40.77 -26.62 -0.70
CA GLY A 4 39.59 -25.80 -0.47
C GLY A 4 39.27 -25.00 -1.74
N TRP A 5 38.15 -25.33 -2.38
CA TRP A 5 37.57 -24.52 -3.44
C TRP A 5 36.81 -23.37 -2.79
N GLY A 6 37.51 -22.25 -2.60
CA GLY A 6 36.89 -20.96 -2.31
C GLY A 6 36.25 -20.42 -3.57
N ALA A 7 34.97 -20.72 -3.79
CA ALA A 7 34.14 -19.92 -4.66
C ALA A 7 33.68 -18.70 -3.87
N GLN A 8 34.53 -17.67 -3.81
CA GLN A 8 34.07 -16.32 -3.52
C GLN A 8 33.13 -15.93 -4.67
N SER A 9 31.82 -15.96 -4.38
CA SER A 9 30.82 -15.26 -5.17
C SER A 9 31.29 -13.81 -5.31
N LYS A 10 31.74 -13.45 -6.51
CA LYS A 10 31.82 -12.04 -6.91
C LYS A 10 30.38 -11.56 -7.06
N LEU A 11 29.75 -11.18 -5.95
CA LEU A 11 28.73 -10.14 -5.99
C LEU A 11 29.44 -8.90 -6.54
N ILE A 12 29.30 -8.70 -7.84
CA ILE A 12 29.56 -7.40 -8.45
C ILE A 12 28.54 -6.50 -7.78
N GLY A 13 28.97 -5.72 -6.78
CA GLY A 13 28.12 -4.75 -6.13
C GLY A 13 27.67 -3.74 -7.16
N TYR A 14 26.49 -3.96 -7.73
CA TYR A 14 25.76 -2.91 -8.42
C TYR A 14 25.29 -1.98 -7.32
N GLN A 15 25.94 -0.81 -7.19
CA GLN A 15 25.35 0.27 -6.41
C GLN A 15 24.15 0.76 -7.21
N LEU A 16 22.97 0.22 -6.91
CA LEU A 16 21.72 0.70 -7.50
C LEU A 16 21.60 2.20 -7.19
N LYS A 17 21.50 3.03 -8.22
CA LYS A 17 21.37 4.47 -8.07
C LYS A 17 19.90 4.87 -8.03
N ARG A 18 19.46 5.41 -6.89
CA ARG A 18 18.08 5.91 -6.75
C ARG A 18 17.85 7.09 -7.68
N VAL A 19 16.66 7.16 -8.27
CA VAL A 19 16.20 8.36 -8.97
C VAL A 19 15.95 9.47 -7.95
N GLU A 20 16.58 10.62 -8.16
CA GLU A 20 16.45 11.80 -7.31
C GLU A 20 15.82 12.93 -8.12
N ALA A 21 14.71 13.46 -7.62
CA ALA A 21 14.12 14.68 -8.14
C ALA A 21 14.86 15.90 -7.61
N THR A 22 15.19 16.83 -8.49
CA THR A 22 15.93 18.03 -8.14
C THR A 22 14.98 19.16 -7.74
N GLU A 23 15.49 20.16 -7.03
CA GLU A 23 14.78 21.42 -6.78
C GLU A 23 14.24 22.06 -8.07
N ALA A 24 14.94 21.91 -9.18
CA ALA A 24 14.50 22.42 -10.48
C ALA A 24 13.25 21.69 -10.99
N ASP A 25 13.14 20.38 -10.74
CA ASP A 25 11.96 19.60 -11.11
C ASP A 25 10.73 20.06 -10.33
N TYR A 26 10.86 20.26 -9.01
CA TYR A 26 9.77 20.75 -8.16
C TYR A 26 9.37 22.18 -8.51
N ARG A 27 10.34 23.08 -8.78
CA ARG A 27 10.04 24.45 -9.20
C ARG A 27 9.32 24.52 -10.55
N ALA A 28 9.56 23.56 -11.44
CA ALA A 28 8.85 23.52 -12.72
C ALA A 28 7.33 23.34 -12.52
N LEU A 29 6.90 22.65 -11.45
CA LEU A 29 5.48 22.42 -11.15
C LEU A 29 4.70 23.71 -10.88
N ILE A 30 5.34 24.71 -10.25
CA ILE A 30 4.71 25.97 -9.85
C ILE A 30 4.94 27.12 -10.85
N SER A 31 5.43 26.82 -12.05
CA SER A 31 5.76 27.84 -13.06
C SER A 31 4.53 28.52 -13.70
N GLY A 32 3.33 27.96 -13.50
CA GLY A 32 2.09 28.41 -14.15
C GLY A 32 1.90 27.87 -15.57
N GLU A 33 2.95 27.29 -16.17
CA GLU A 33 2.91 26.58 -17.46
C GLU A 33 2.96 25.06 -17.25
N PRO A 34 2.53 24.23 -18.22
CA PRO A 34 2.66 22.78 -18.13
C PRO A 34 4.13 22.36 -17.89
N PRO A 35 4.47 21.79 -16.71
CA PRO A 35 5.86 21.45 -16.35
C PRO A 35 6.42 20.45 -17.36
N PRO A 36 7.73 20.39 -17.64
CA PRO A 36 8.27 19.37 -18.54
C PRO A 36 7.87 17.96 -18.10
N LEU A 37 7.43 17.11 -19.03
CA LEU A 37 7.01 15.73 -18.73
C LEU A 37 8.10 14.96 -17.96
N LYS A 38 9.37 15.20 -18.31
CA LYS A 38 10.53 14.64 -17.62
C LYS A 38 10.57 14.99 -16.12
N SER A 39 10.20 16.21 -15.74
CA SER A 39 10.20 16.63 -14.34
C SER A 39 9.07 15.94 -13.57
N VAL A 40 7.87 15.82 -14.16
CA VAL A 40 6.76 15.05 -13.59
C VAL A 40 7.16 13.60 -13.36
N LEU A 41 7.75 12.96 -14.38
CA LEU A 41 8.22 11.57 -14.31
C LEU A 41 9.30 11.38 -13.23
N THR A 42 10.31 12.25 -13.19
CA THR A 42 11.39 12.17 -12.19
C THR A 42 10.85 12.27 -10.78
N ILE A 43 9.88 13.16 -10.53
CA ILE A 43 9.25 13.33 -9.20
C ILE A 43 8.46 12.07 -8.81
N LEU A 44 7.64 11.53 -9.72
CA LEU A 44 6.90 10.29 -9.48
C LEU A 44 7.84 9.09 -9.22
N GLN A 45 8.90 8.94 -10.02
CA GLN A 45 9.91 7.89 -9.87
C GLN A 45 10.69 7.98 -8.56
N ALA A 46 11.09 9.20 -8.16
CA ALA A 46 11.80 9.44 -6.92
C ALA A 46 10.95 9.09 -5.69
N LYS A 47 9.66 9.43 -5.74
CA LYS A 47 8.69 9.08 -4.69
C LYS A 47 8.38 7.60 -4.63
N ALA A 48 8.33 6.92 -5.78
CA ALA A 48 8.18 5.47 -5.85
C ALA A 48 9.45 4.69 -5.44
N HIS A 49 10.52 5.37 -5.03
CA HIS A 49 11.80 4.75 -4.67
C HIS A 49 12.35 3.88 -5.82
N THR A 50 12.27 4.39 -7.05
CA THR A 50 12.74 3.67 -8.25
C THR A 50 14.25 3.87 -8.45
N TYR A 51 14.94 2.87 -8.99
CA TYR A 51 16.37 2.94 -9.32
C TYR A 51 16.58 3.05 -10.84
N VAL A 52 17.67 3.73 -11.22
CA VAL A 52 18.03 3.97 -12.63
C VAL A 52 18.20 2.66 -13.38
N GLU A 53 18.81 1.66 -12.76
CA GLU A 53 19.08 0.36 -13.36
C GLU A 53 17.79 -0.44 -13.63
N GLU A 54 16.76 -0.24 -12.82
CA GLU A 54 15.43 -0.87 -13.02
C GLU A 54 14.75 -0.26 -14.25
N ILE A 55 14.84 1.06 -14.39
CA ILE A 55 14.31 1.81 -15.55
C ILE A 55 15.04 1.37 -16.82
N GLU A 56 16.38 1.34 -16.80
CA GLU A 56 17.21 0.92 -17.92
C GLU A 56 16.92 -0.54 -18.30
N TYR A 57 16.80 -1.43 -17.31
CA TYR A 57 16.47 -2.83 -17.55
C TYR A 57 15.09 -2.98 -18.21
N ALA A 58 14.05 -2.32 -17.68
CA ALA A 58 12.72 -2.38 -18.27
C ALA A 58 12.70 -1.80 -19.70
N ASN A 59 13.34 -0.66 -19.92
CA ASN A 59 13.48 -0.03 -21.24
C ASN A 59 14.27 -0.88 -22.24
N SER A 60 15.18 -1.74 -21.77
CA SER A 60 15.90 -2.70 -22.62
C SER A 60 15.04 -3.85 -23.14
N ILE A 61 13.88 -4.09 -22.52
CA ILE A 61 12.95 -5.17 -22.88
C ILE A 61 11.86 -4.65 -23.81
N ILE A 62 11.20 -3.56 -23.42
CA ILE A 62 10.22 -2.83 -24.23
C ILE A 62 10.60 -1.37 -24.10
N GLU A 63 10.69 -0.67 -25.23
CA GLU A 63 10.97 0.77 -25.26
C GLU A 63 9.99 1.52 -24.35
N ASP A 64 10.51 2.48 -23.58
CA ASP A 64 9.72 3.33 -22.67
C ASP A 64 9.02 2.63 -21.49
N ALA A 65 9.07 1.29 -21.38
CA ALA A 65 8.40 0.55 -20.30
C ALA A 65 8.93 0.93 -18.92
N GLY A 66 10.24 1.14 -18.79
CA GLY A 66 10.84 1.57 -17.54
C GLY A 66 10.50 3.01 -17.16
N THR A 67 10.12 3.81 -18.14
CA THR A 67 9.84 5.24 -17.95
C THR A 67 8.36 5.50 -17.64
N TYR A 68 7.44 4.77 -18.26
CA TYR A 68 6.01 5.09 -18.23
C TYR A 68 5.11 4.06 -17.53
N LEU A 69 5.57 2.82 -17.30
CA LEU A 69 4.73 1.87 -16.57
C LEU A 69 4.45 2.38 -15.14
N SER A 70 3.21 2.18 -14.69
CA SER A 70 2.81 2.58 -13.35
C SER A 70 3.67 1.91 -12.28
N PHE A 71 4.30 2.71 -11.44
CA PHE A 71 5.20 2.25 -10.37
C PHE A 71 4.45 1.58 -9.21
N CYS A 72 3.14 1.81 -9.10
CA CYS A 72 2.30 1.23 -8.05
C CYS A 72 1.88 -0.23 -8.33
N GLY A 73 2.28 -0.82 -9.46
CA GLY A 73 2.10 -2.27 -9.68
C GLY A 73 2.64 -2.78 -11.01
N GLY A 74 2.33 -2.12 -12.12
CA GLY A 74 2.67 -2.59 -13.47
C GLY A 74 4.18 -2.74 -13.70
N PHE A 75 4.98 -1.80 -13.20
CA PHE A 75 6.44 -1.81 -13.36
C PHE A 75 7.10 -3.06 -12.75
N TRP A 76 6.70 -3.45 -11.53
CA TRP A 76 7.30 -4.61 -10.84
C TRP A 76 6.86 -5.95 -11.40
N HIS A 77 5.57 -6.08 -11.72
CA HIS A 77 5.06 -7.25 -12.42
C HIS A 77 5.76 -7.43 -13.78
N PHE A 78 6.03 -6.34 -14.47
CA PHE A 78 6.83 -6.38 -15.69
C PHE A 78 8.27 -6.83 -15.42
N ILE A 79 9.00 -6.24 -14.47
CA ILE A 79 10.37 -6.65 -14.13
C ILE A 79 10.45 -8.15 -13.82
N ARG A 80 9.46 -8.69 -13.07
CA ARG A 80 9.35 -10.11 -12.69
C ARG A 80 8.84 -11.04 -13.81
N ALA A 81 8.55 -10.49 -14.99
CA ALA A 81 8.00 -11.21 -16.14
C ALA A 81 6.65 -11.88 -15.85
N GLU A 82 5.79 -11.18 -15.12
CA GLU A 82 4.41 -11.58 -14.78
C GLU A 82 3.36 -10.96 -15.72
N MET A 83 3.80 -10.08 -16.63
CA MET A 83 2.94 -9.44 -17.63
C MET A 83 3.32 -9.89 -19.04
N GLU A 84 2.30 -10.07 -19.89
CA GLU A 84 2.48 -10.31 -21.31
C GLU A 84 2.98 -9.06 -22.02
N THR A 85 3.86 -9.24 -23.02
CA THR A 85 4.56 -8.13 -23.69
C THR A 85 3.58 -7.23 -24.47
N GLU A 86 2.56 -7.80 -25.11
CA GLU A 86 1.54 -7.03 -25.85
C GLU A 86 0.70 -6.15 -24.91
N PHE A 87 0.33 -6.69 -23.75
CA PHE A 87 -0.39 -5.94 -22.71
C PHE A 87 0.47 -4.78 -22.17
N THR A 88 1.78 -5.01 -21.96
CA THR A 88 2.70 -3.98 -21.48
C THR A 88 2.84 -2.82 -22.47
N ALA A 89 2.92 -3.08 -23.77
CA ALA A 89 3.04 -2.01 -24.76
C ALA A 89 1.79 -1.10 -24.79
N ALA A 90 0.59 -1.71 -24.74
CA ALA A 90 -0.66 -0.96 -24.67
C ALA A 90 -0.76 -0.13 -23.37
N ASP A 91 -0.31 -0.69 -22.23
CA ASP A 91 -0.29 0.03 -20.95
C ASP A 91 0.68 1.23 -20.99
N VAL A 92 1.85 1.09 -21.61
CA VAL A 92 2.80 2.21 -21.82
C VAL A 92 2.16 3.36 -22.59
N ASP A 93 1.45 3.07 -23.68
CA ASP A 93 0.78 4.10 -24.49
C ASP A 93 -0.35 4.80 -23.70
N LEU A 94 -1.15 4.03 -22.94
CA LEU A 94 -2.17 4.59 -22.07
C LEU A 94 -1.58 5.50 -20.98
N GLN A 95 -0.46 5.09 -20.37
CA GLN A 95 0.22 5.89 -19.35
C GLN A 95 0.85 7.16 -19.92
N LYS A 96 1.39 7.12 -21.15
CA LYS A 96 1.87 8.32 -21.86
C LYS A 96 0.77 9.35 -22.01
N GLU A 97 -0.40 8.93 -22.52
CA GLU A 97 -1.54 9.84 -22.69
C GLU A 97 -2.03 10.38 -21.34
N TYR A 98 -2.10 9.53 -20.32
CA TYR A 98 -2.50 9.92 -18.97
C TYR A 98 -1.54 10.96 -18.36
N LEU A 99 -0.23 10.72 -18.42
CA LEU A 99 0.76 11.63 -17.85
C LEU A 99 0.81 12.96 -18.61
N GLU A 100 0.61 12.94 -19.93
CA GLU A 100 0.51 14.18 -20.71
C GLU A 100 -0.73 14.99 -20.32
N ARG A 101 -1.87 14.33 -20.06
CA ARG A 101 -3.07 15.00 -19.50
C ARG A 101 -2.81 15.57 -18.11
N LEU A 102 -2.25 14.77 -17.21
CA LEU A 102 -1.92 15.19 -15.84
C LEU A 102 -1.03 16.43 -15.86
N ARG A 103 0.06 16.38 -16.63
CA ARG A 103 1.00 17.49 -16.83
C ARG A 103 0.29 18.77 -17.31
N ASN A 104 -0.62 18.64 -18.27
CA ASN A 104 -1.30 19.80 -18.86
C ASN A 104 -2.35 20.42 -17.93
N LEU A 105 -3.00 19.62 -17.09
CA LEU A 105 -4.05 20.08 -16.17
C LEU A 105 -3.52 20.47 -14.78
N LEU A 106 -2.32 20.02 -14.42
CA LEU A 106 -1.71 20.29 -13.12
C LEU A 106 -1.61 21.79 -12.77
N PRO A 107 -1.19 22.71 -13.68
CA PRO A 107 -1.12 24.13 -13.35
C PRO A 107 -2.46 24.71 -12.88
N GLU A 108 -3.55 24.29 -13.52
CA GLU A 108 -4.89 24.76 -13.16
C GLU A 108 -5.37 24.15 -11.84
N ILE A 109 -5.04 22.88 -11.57
CA ILE A 109 -5.29 22.23 -10.28
C ILE A 109 -4.55 22.98 -9.16
N LEU A 110 -3.25 23.26 -9.34
CA LEU A 110 -2.44 23.99 -8.36
C LEU A 110 -2.96 25.42 -8.15
N ARG A 111 -3.43 26.08 -9.22
CA ARG A 111 -4.03 27.41 -9.16
C ARG A 111 -5.30 27.42 -8.31
N LEU A 112 -6.20 26.44 -8.47
CA LEU A 112 -7.43 26.34 -7.67
C LEU A 112 -7.14 26.05 -6.19
N LEU A 113 -6.07 25.31 -5.92
CA LEU A 113 -5.61 24.99 -4.57
C LEU A 113 -4.74 26.09 -3.95
N GLU A 114 -4.44 27.17 -4.68
CA GLU A 114 -3.55 28.27 -4.26
C GLU A 114 -2.15 27.78 -3.79
N VAL A 115 -1.61 26.77 -4.46
CA VAL A 115 -0.32 26.17 -4.11
C VAL A 115 0.84 26.91 -4.78
N GLU A 116 1.57 27.69 -3.98
CA GLU A 116 2.76 28.43 -4.45
C GLU A 116 4.09 27.75 -4.09
N GLN A 117 4.09 26.82 -3.13
CA GLN A 117 5.30 26.14 -2.66
C GLN A 117 5.57 24.86 -3.46
N SER A 118 6.83 24.66 -3.86
CA SER A 118 7.23 23.59 -4.78
C SER A 118 7.17 22.19 -4.16
N ASP A 119 7.43 22.08 -2.86
CA ASP A 119 7.26 20.86 -2.06
C ASP A 119 5.78 20.45 -1.96
N ARG A 120 4.90 21.40 -1.65
CA ARG A 120 3.44 21.19 -1.64
C ARG A 120 2.92 20.79 -3.02
N ALA A 121 3.42 21.40 -4.09
CA ALA A 121 3.05 21.04 -5.45
C ALA A 121 3.43 19.58 -5.78
N GLY A 122 4.58 19.11 -5.27
CA GLY A 122 4.97 17.71 -5.36
C GLY A 122 3.99 16.77 -4.63
N ILE A 123 3.56 17.14 -3.41
CA ILE A 123 2.55 16.38 -2.66
C ILE A 123 1.23 16.31 -3.43
N VAL A 124 0.74 17.44 -3.95
CA VAL A 124 -0.49 17.49 -4.76
C VAL A 124 -0.37 16.59 -5.99
N LEU A 125 0.75 16.66 -6.72
CA LEU A 125 0.99 15.80 -7.88
C LEU A 125 0.84 14.32 -7.52
N HIS A 126 1.40 13.87 -6.39
CA HIS A 126 1.28 12.49 -5.94
C HIS A 126 -0.15 12.11 -5.60
N ILE A 127 -0.85 12.92 -4.81
CA ILE A 127 -2.24 12.65 -4.42
C ILE A 127 -3.15 12.55 -5.66
N VAL A 128 -2.97 13.46 -6.63
CA VAL A 128 -3.70 13.43 -7.89
C VAL A 128 -3.35 12.19 -8.71
N HIS A 129 -2.06 11.83 -8.75
CA HIS A 129 -1.61 10.64 -9.47
C HIS A 129 -2.23 9.36 -8.93
N ASP A 130 -2.18 9.17 -7.62
CA ASP A 130 -2.69 7.98 -6.93
C ASP A 130 -4.21 7.85 -7.14
N ALA A 131 -4.96 8.94 -7.00
CA ALA A 131 -6.41 8.91 -7.17
C ALA A 131 -6.86 8.68 -8.62
N CYS A 132 -6.16 9.27 -9.59
CA CYS A 132 -6.60 9.26 -10.98
C CYS A 132 -6.11 8.01 -11.75
N SER A 133 -4.95 7.46 -11.41
CA SER A 133 -4.38 6.30 -12.11
C SER A 133 -5.19 5.01 -11.89
N GLU A 134 -5.86 4.87 -10.74
CA GLU A 134 -6.68 3.69 -10.42
C GLU A 134 -8.16 3.82 -10.84
N TYR A 135 -8.56 4.96 -11.41
CA TYR A 135 -9.97 5.28 -11.61
C TYR A 135 -10.73 4.21 -12.40
N ASP A 136 -10.17 3.73 -13.51
CA ASP A 136 -10.83 2.74 -14.36
C ASP A 136 -10.93 1.37 -13.69
N TYR A 137 -9.93 1.00 -12.88
CA TYR A 137 -9.98 -0.22 -12.09
C TYR A 137 -11.12 -0.17 -11.06
N VAL A 138 -11.30 0.97 -10.37
CA VAL A 138 -12.40 1.18 -9.43
C VAL A 138 -13.75 1.24 -10.16
N ARG A 139 -13.82 1.93 -11.31
CA ARG A 139 -15.05 2.05 -12.12
C ARG A 139 -15.55 0.70 -12.61
N ALA A 140 -14.65 -0.23 -12.95
CA ALA A 140 -14.98 -1.57 -13.41
C ALA A 140 -15.51 -2.51 -12.30
N GLN A 141 -15.43 -2.11 -11.03
CA GLN A 141 -15.90 -2.94 -9.93
C GLN A 141 -17.43 -3.09 -9.90
N GLY A 142 -17.90 -4.12 -9.20
CA GLY A 142 -19.32 -4.29 -8.89
C GLY A 142 -19.84 -3.31 -7.82
N ARG A 143 -21.16 -3.30 -7.59
CA ARG A 143 -21.76 -2.57 -6.46
C ARG A 143 -21.21 -3.09 -5.13
N ARG A 144 -20.91 -2.19 -4.18
CA ARG A 144 -20.33 -2.52 -2.85
C ARG A 144 -21.05 -3.68 -2.16
N GLU A 145 -22.38 -3.63 -2.08
CA GLU A 145 -23.15 -4.68 -1.40
C GLU A 145 -23.02 -6.07 -2.08
N ALA A 146 -23.02 -6.09 -3.42
CA ALA A 146 -22.84 -7.33 -4.19
C ALA A 146 -21.41 -7.87 -4.03
N ASN A 147 -20.41 -6.98 -4.05
CA ASN A 147 -19.02 -7.35 -3.82
C ASN A 147 -18.79 -7.85 -2.39
N ARG A 148 -19.42 -7.24 -1.38
CA ARG A 148 -19.39 -7.72 0.02
C ARG A 148 -19.97 -9.12 0.12
N LYS A 149 -21.18 -9.34 -0.40
CA LYS A 149 -21.81 -10.68 -0.42
C LYS A 149 -20.92 -11.71 -1.13
N ARG A 150 -20.27 -11.33 -2.22
CA ARG A 150 -19.31 -12.19 -2.94
C ARG A 150 -18.07 -12.48 -2.09
N LEU A 151 -17.51 -11.48 -1.42
CA LEU A 151 -16.34 -11.60 -0.57
C LEU A 151 -16.62 -12.47 0.66
N THR A 152 -17.73 -12.24 1.37
CA THR A 152 -18.17 -13.09 2.49
C THR A 152 -18.32 -14.55 2.05
N LYS A 153 -18.95 -14.81 0.90
CA LYS A 153 -19.03 -16.17 0.34
C LYS A 153 -17.67 -16.78 -0.01
N LYS A 154 -16.70 -15.95 -0.43
CA LYS A 154 -15.33 -16.41 -0.68
C LYS A 154 -14.62 -16.77 0.63
N PHE A 155 -14.76 -15.98 1.69
CA PHE A 155 -14.23 -16.31 3.00
C PHE A 155 -14.85 -17.59 3.56
N GLU A 156 -16.17 -17.75 3.47
CA GLU A 156 -16.87 -18.98 3.87
C GLU A 156 -16.32 -20.21 3.12
N ARG A 157 -16.24 -20.12 1.78
CA ARG A 157 -15.69 -21.20 0.96
C ARG A 157 -14.23 -21.51 1.32
N LEU A 158 -13.39 -20.48 1.45
CA LEU A 158 -11.97 -20.68 1.76
C LEU A 158 -11.81 -21.32 3.13
N ARG A 159 -12.57 -20.87 4.13
CA ARG A 159 -12.60 -21.48 5.47
C ARG A 159 -12.98 -22.95 5.38
N ASP A 160 -14.02 -23.28 4.63
CA ASP A 160 -14.48 -24.67 4.50
C ASP A 160 -13.41 -25.56 3.82
N HIS A 161 -12.72 -25.06 2.79
CA HIS A 161 -11.61 -25.78 2.14
C HIS A 161 -10.40 -25.95 3.07
N VAL A 162 -10.06 -24.92 3.86
CA VAL A 162 -8.95 -25.00 4.83
C VAL A 162 -9.30 -25.99 5.93
N ARG A 163 -10.55 -26.05 6.40
CA ARG A 163 -11.02 -27.04 7.37
C ARG A 163 -10.94 -28.45 6.82
N GLU A 164 -11.44 -28.68 5.62
CA GLU A 164 -11.35 -29.98 4.94
C GLU A 164 -9.89 -30.42 4.78
N LEU A 165 -9.00 -29.49 4.38
CA LEU A 165 -7.57 -29.77 4.31
C LEU A 165 -6.99 -30.14 5.67
N CYS A 166 -7.31 -29.40 6.74
CA CYS A 166 -6.87 -29.75 8.09
C CYS A 166 -7.33 -31.15 8.50
N GLU A 167 -8.60 -31.50 8.24
CA GLU A 167 -9.17 -32.83 8.51
C GLU A 167 -8.42 -33.93 7.75
N LEU A 168 -8.09 -33.71 6.47
CA LEU A 168 -7.30 -34.64 5.67
C LEU A 168 -5.84 -34.78 6.14
N LEU A 169 -5.24 -33.70 6.64
CA LEU A 169 -3.88 -33.72 7.23
C LEU A 169 -3.86 -34.28 8.67
N ASP A 170 -5.03 -34.46 9.28
CA ASP A 170 -5.24 -35.14 10.56
C ASP A 170 -5.46 -36.65 10.40
N ASP A 171 -5.61 -37.15 9.17
CA ASP A 171 -5.82 -38.57 8.88
C ASP A 171 -4.58 -39.41 9.27
N PRO A 172 -4.71 -40.34 10.23
CA PRO A 172 -3.60 -41.19 10.66
C PRO A 172 -3.11 -42.15 9.57
N ASP A 173 -3.91 -42.41 8.53
CA ASP A 173 -3.53 -43.28 7.41
C ASP A 173 -2.56 -42.59 6.43
N LEU A 174 -2.32 -41.28 6.61
CA LEU A 174 -1.44 -40.48 5.77
C LEU A 174 -0.16 -40.06 6.53
N ASP A 175 0.97 -40.76 6.29
CA ASP A 175 2.28 -40.41 6.86
C ASP A 175 2.98 -39.30 6.05
N TRP A 176 2.76 -38.05 6.44
CA TRP A 176 3.33 -36.87 5.78
C TRP A 176 4.70 -36.43 6.34
N GLY A 177 5.01 -36.80 7.60
CA GLY A 177 6.07 -36.15 8.38
C GLY A 177 7.46 -36.34 7.80
N LEU A 178 7.84 -37.59 7.48
CA LEU A 178 9.18 -37.92 6.99
C LEU A 178 9.39 -37.48 5.53
N GLY A 179 8.37 -37.63 4.68
CA GLY A 179 8.46 -37.31 3.25
C GLY A 179 8.51 -35.81 2.98
N PHE A 180 7.70 -35.02 3.70
CA PHE A 180 7.63 -33.58 3.55
C PHE A 180 8.95 -32.91 3.97
N GLU A 181 9.45 -33.22 5.16
CA GLU A 181 10.66 -32.58 5.70
C GLU A 181 11.90 -32.90 4.85
N HIS A 182 12.03 -34.14 4.39
CA HIS A 182 13.11 -34.54 3.49
C HIS A 182 13.04 -33.79 2.15
N THR A 183 11.84 -33.67 1.57
CA THR A 183 11.63 -32.99 0.29
C THR A 183 11.86 -31.49 0.41
N HIS A 184 11.34 -30.85 1.45
CA HIS A 184 11.55 -29.42 1.73
C HIS A 184 13.03 -29.10 1.93
N ARG A 185 13.77 -29.95 2.67
CA ARG A 185 15.23 -29.83 2.84
C ARG A 185 15.97 -29.87 1.50
N ARG A 186 15.63 -30.83 0.63
CA ARG A 186 16.26 -30.97 -0.69
C ARG A 186 15.93 -29.80 -1.62
N TYR A 187 14.69 -29.31 -1.60
CA TYR A 187 14.27 -28.14 -2.36
C TYR A 187 15.05 -26.90 -1.90
N ARG A 188 15.07 -26.60 -0.59
CA ARG A 188 15.80 -25.44 -0.05
C ARG A 188 17.29 -25.48 -0.35
N ALA A 189 17.93 -26.63 -0.13
CA ALA A 189 19.35 -26.80 -0.43
C ALA A 189 19.66 -26.56 -1.92
N ARG A 190 18.73 -26.90 -2.82
CA ARG A 190 18.92 -26.76 -4.27
C ARG A 190 18.60 -25.36 -4.79
N VAL A 191 17.55 -24.73 -4.28
CA VAL A 191 17.03 -23.45 -4.79
C VAL A 191 17.64 -22.27 -4.05
N HIS A 192 17.79 -22.37 -2.73
CA HIS A 192 18.21 -21.27 -1.85
C HIS A 192 19.64 -21.45 -1.30
N GLY A 193 20.28 -22.62 -1.49
CA GLY A 193 21.64 -22.88 -1.01
C GLY A 193 21.76 -23.01 0.53
N GLU A 194 20.65 -22.92 1.25
CA GLU A 194 20.58 -23.00 2.70
C GLU A 194 20.67 -24.45 3.21
N LYS A 195 21.43 -24.65 4.30
CA LYS A 195 21.60 -25.97 4.94
C LYS A 195 20.89 -26.12 6.29
N GLU A 196 20.20 -25.08 6.81
CA GLU A 196 19.57 -25.09 8.15
C GLU A 196 18.08 -24.73 8.19
N GLU A 197 17.48 -25.06 9.35
CA GLU A 197 16.07 -25.16 9.77
C GLU A 197 15.04 -25.59 8.70
N VAL A 198 14.83 -26.90 8.62
CA VAL A 198 13.64 -27.45 7.94
C VAL A 198 12.42 -27.12 8.78
N ARG A 199 11.45 -26.43 8.19
CA ARG A 199 10.15 -26.23 8.80
C ARG A 199 9.43 -27.57 8.95
N PRO A 200 9.21 -28.05 10.18
CA PRO A 200 8.60 -29.36 10.38
C PRO A 200 7.13 -29.34 9.95
N PHE A 201 6.62 -30.49 9.50
CA PHE A 201 5.28 -30.59 8.92
C PHE A 201 4.18 -30.12 9.89
N TRP A 202 4.34 -30.37 11.19
CA TRP A 202 3.39 -29.92 12.20
C TRP A 202 3.22 -28.39 12.25
N LYS A 203 4.26 -27.61 11.90
CA LYS A 203 4.14 -26.13 11.82
C LYS A 203 3.21 -25.72 10.68
N LEU A 204 3.28 -26.38 9.53
CA LEU A 204 2.36 -26.10 8.41
C LEU A 204 0.91 -26.39 8.81
N LYS A 205 0.69 -27.54 9.45
CA LYS A 205 -0.62 -27.91 9.98
C LYS A 205 -1.17 -26.88 10.97
N HIS A 206 -0.32 -26.42 11.89
CA HIS A 206 -0.70 -25.39 12.85
C HIS A 206 -1.07 -24.06 12.16
N GLU A 207 -0.31 -23.63 11.15
CA GLU A 207 -0.64 -22.43 10.38
C GLU A 207 -1.95 -22.54 9.61
N LEU A 208 -2.27 -23.73 9.07
CA LEU A 208 -3.57 -23.97 8.43
C LEU A 208 -4.72 -23.92 9.44
N GLN A 209 -4.52 -24.40 10.67
CA GLN A 209 -5.50 -24.29 11.75
C GLN A 209 -5.72 -22.82 12.16
N VAL A 210 -4.64 -22.05 12.35
CA VAL A 210 -4.71 -20.62 12.63
C VAL A 210 -5.42 -19.86 11.50
N LEU A 211 -5.10 -20.19 10.24
CA LEU A 211 -5.78 -19.61 9.08
C LEU A 211 -7.28 -19.92 9.09
N SER A 212 -7.69 -21.15 9.44
CA SER A 212 -9.11 -21.50 9.57
C SER A 212 -9.82 -20.63 10.60
N TRP A 213 -9.21 -20.41 11.78
CA TRP A 213 -9.78 -19.59 12.84
C TRP A 213 -9.83 -18.11 12.45
N HIS A 214 -8.79 -17.63 11.78
CA HIS A 214 -8.76 -16.26 11.25
C HIS A 214 -9.86 -16.05 10.20
N LEU A 215 -10.07 -17.00 9.29
CA LEU A 215 -11.15 -16.90 8.28
C LEU A 215 -12.54 -16.98 8.90
N GLU A 216 -12.72 -17.70 10.00
CA GLU A 216 -13.96 -17.69 10.78
C GLU A 216 -14.23 -16.29 11.34
N LEU A 217 -13.22 -15.68 11.96
CA LEU A 217 -13.29 -14.33 12.52
C LEU A 217 -13.57 -13.28 11.43
N GLU A 218 -12.86 -13.32 10.31
CA GLU A 218 -13.10 -12.41 9.18
C GLU A 218 -14.49 -12.59 8.56
N THR A 219 -14.98 -13.84 8.48
CA THR A 219 -16.36 -14.10 8.03
C THR A 219 -17.40 -13.51 8.98
N HIS A 220 -17.14 -13.58 10.28
CA HIS A 220 -17.99 -13.00 11.31
C HIS A 220 -18.00 -11.47 11.21
N ARG A 221 -16.83 -10.84 11.23
CA ARG A 221 -16.65 -9.38 11.06
C ARG A 221 -17.30 -8.88 9.77
N ALA A 222 -17.20 -9.64 8.67
CA ALA A 222 -17.86 -9.30 7.40
C ALA A 222 -19.38 -9.16 7.49
N LYS A 223 -19.99 -9.88 8.43
CA LYS A 223 -21.45 -9.93 8.64
C LYS A 223 -21.92 -8.93 9.68
N THR A 224 -21.18 -8.79 10.77
CA THR A 224 -21.57 -7.97 11.94
C THR A 224 -21.01 -6.56 11.90
N LYS A 225 -19.79 -6.38 11.37
CA LYS A 225 -19.04 -5.11 11.32
C LYS A 225 -18.58 -4.79 9.89
N PRO A 226 -19.52 -4.57 8.93
CA PRO A 226 -19.20 -4.48 7.50
C PRO A 226 -18.25 -3.34 7.10
N GLU A 227 -18.07 -2.34 7.96
CA GLU A 227 -17.13 -1.23 7.85
C GLU A 227 -15.67 -1.65 8.06
N THR A 228 -15.41 -2.73 8.81
CA THR A 228 -14.05 -3.21 9.08
C THR A 228 -13.39 -3.90 7.89
N ILE A 229 -14.18 -4.28 6.87
CA ILE A 229 -13.69 -4.96 5.68
C ILE A 229 -13.60 -4.00 4.51
N ARG A 230 -12.41 -3.92 3.90
CA ARG A 230 -12.20 -3.21 2.64
C ARG A 230 -12.89 -3.94 1.49
N VAL A 231 -14.07 -3.47 1.11
CA VAL A 231 -14.83 -4.00 -0.02
C VAL A 231 -14.56 -3.15 -1.26
N PRO A 232 -14.07 -3.74 -2.37
CA PRO A 232 -13.99 -3.03 -3.64
C PRO A 232 -15.37 -2.54 -4.04
N ASP A 233 -15.50 -1.29 -4.46
CA ASP A 233 -16.76 -0.74 -4.93
C ASP A 233 -16.57 0.14 -6.17
N ASN A 234 -17.69 0.44 -6.82
CA ASN A 234 -17.73 1.20 -8.06
C ASN A 234 -17.91 2.70 -7.81
N GLN A 235 -17.29 3.22 -6.74
CA GLN A 235 -17.43 4.60 -6.31
C GLN A 235 -16.30 5.50 -6.82
N ALA A 236 -15.76 5.22 -8.01
CA ALA A 236 -14.65 5.97 -8.61
C ALA A 236 -14.88 7.49 -8.62
N LYS A 237 -16.09 7.94 -9.00
CA LYS A 237 -16.47 9.36 -8.95
C LYS A 237 -16.54 9.93 -7.54
N THR A 238 -16.95 9.14 -6.54
CA THR A 238 -16.95 9.57 -5.13
C THR A 238 -15.52 9.69 -4.62
N HIS A 239 -14.63 8.77 -4.98
CA HIS A 239 -13.22 8.82 -4.59
C HIS A 239 -12.54 10.07 -5.14
N LEU A 240 -12.80 10.47 -6.39
CA LEU A 240 -12.27 11.74 -6.92
C LEU A 240 -12.77 12.96 -6.14
N VAL A 241 -14.04 12.96 -5.71
CA VAL A 241 -14.60 14.05 -4.89
C VAL A 241 -13.98 14.07 -3.50
N ASP A 242 -13.75 12.90 -2.92
CA ASP A 242 -13.07 12.72 -1.63
C ASP A 242 -11.62 13.24 -1.69
N THR A 243 -10.89 12.87 -2.75
CA THR A 243 -9.55 13.40 -3.04
C THR A 243 -9.57 14.92 -3.20
N ALA A 244 -10.52 15.48 -3.97
CA ALA A 244 -10.66 16.92 -4.11
C ALA A 244 -10.92 17.59 -2.76
N TYR A 245 -11.79 17.00 -1.93
CA TYR A 245 -12.10 17.52 -0.60
C TYR A 245 -10.88 17.51 0.32
N SER A 246 -10.15 16.40 0.34
CA SER A 246 -8.92 16.27 1.13
C SER A 246 -7.86 17.28 0.69
N LEU A 247 -7.68 17.48 -0.61
CA LEU A 247 -6.79 18.52 -1.15
C LEU A 247 -7.25 19.93 -0.76
N SER A 248 -8.56 20.19 -0.79
CA SER A 248 -9.14 21.47 -0.40
C SER A 248 -9.03 21.75 1.09
N LEU A 249 -9.18 20.74 1.95
CA LEU A 249 -8.93 20.87 3.39
C LEU A 249 -7.45 21.17 3.65
N TYR A 250 -6.55 20.39 3.04
CA TYR A 250 -5.11 20.53 3.25
C TYR A 250 -4.56 21.89 2.81
N ASN A 251 -5.08 22.46 1.73
CA ASN A 251 -4.62 23.75 1.19
C ASN A 251 -5.53 24.93 1.56
N GLY A 252 -6.69 24.69 2.18
CA GLY A 252 -7.71 25.69 2.50
C GLY A 252 -8.57 26.15 1.30
N HIS A 253 -8.25 25.73 0.07
CA HIS A 253 -8.88 26.18 -1.17
C HIS A 253 -9.04 25.04 -2.19
N PRO A 254 -10.04 25.06 -3.08
CA PRO A 254 -11.22 25.92 -3.04
C PRO A 254 -12.21 25.48 -1.95
N THR A 255 -13.05 26.40 -1.47
CA THR A 255 -14.07 26.06 -0.47
C THR A 255 -15.05 25.03 -1.00
N PHE A 256 -15.40 24.04 -0.16
CA PHE A 256 -16.39 23.03 -0.50
C PHE A 256 -17.79 23.65 -0.66
N VAL A 257 -18.25 23.72 -1.92
CA VAL A 257 -19.57 24.23 -2.28
C VAL A 257 -20.23 23.25 -3.24
N THR A 258 -21.43 22.78 -2.88
CA THR A 258 -22.20 21.79 -3.66
C THR A 258 -22.91 22.34 -4.90
N THR A 259 -22.88 23.66 -5.08
CA THR A 259 -23.49 24.37 -6.21
C THR A 259 -22.77 24.02 -7.52
N PRO A 260 -23.49 23.66 -8.60
CA PRO A 260 -22.88 23.45 -9.91
C PRO A 260 -22.11 24.70 -10.38
N GLY A 261 -20.90 24.51 -10.92
CA GLY A 261 -20.05 25.61 -11.38
C GLY A 261 -19.24 26.29 -10.28
N SER A 262 -19.22 25.76 -9.05
CA SER A 262 -18.25 26.18 -8.03
C SER A 262 -16.82 25.80 -8.43
N ASP A 263 -15.83 26.52 -7.89
CA ASP A 263 -14.40 26.19 -8.07
C ASP A 263 -14.09 24.78 -7.57
N PHE A 264 -14.74 24.32 -6.50
CA PHE A 264 -14.65 22.93 -6.03
C PHE A 264 -15.21 21.93 -7.05
N GLY A 265 -16.37 22.22 -7.64
CA GLY A 265 -16.94 21.39 -8.70
C GLY A 265 -16.06 21.37 -9.96
N TYR A 266 -15.39 22.47 -10.26
CA TYR A 266 -14.43 22.56 -11.35
C TYR A 266 -13.16 21.77 -11.06
N LEU A 267 -12.59 21.85 -9.84
CA LEU A 267 -11.48 20.98 -9.40
C LEU A 267 -11.83 19.50 -9.56
N CYS A 268 -13.02 19.07 -9.10
CA CYS A 268 -13.48 17.70 -9.29
C CYS A 268 -13.52 17.29 -10.78
N SER A 269 -13.95 18.21 -11.65
CA SER A 269 -14.03 17.99 -13.09
C SER A 269 -12.65 17.84 -13.73
N LEU A 270 -11.66 18.64 -13.27
CA LEU A 270 -10.26 18.50 -13.70
C LEU A 270 -9.68 17.14 -13.30
N LEU A 271 -9.90 16.67 -12.07
CA LEU A 271 -9.45 15.34 -11.65
C LEU A 271 -10.09 14.23 -12.49
N HIS A 272 -11.38 14.38 -12.84
CA HIS A 272 -12.04 13.45 -13.74
C HIS A 272 -11.46 13.46 -15.16
N GLU A 273 -11.12 14.64 -15.69
CA GLU A 273 -10.46 14.77 -17.00
C GLU A 273 -9.06 14.15 -16.98
N VAL A 274 -8.28 14.34 -15.92
CA VAL A 274 -7.00 13.64 -15.73
C VAL A 274 -7.20 12.13 -15.80
N ALA A 275 -8.14 11.60 -15.02
CA ALA A 275 -8.40 10.17 -14.91
C ALA A 275 -8.93 9.54 -16.20
N THR A 276 -9.82 10.22 -16.93
CA THR A 276 -10.59 9.59 -18.03
C THR A 276 -10.33 10.17 -19.41
N GLY A 277 -9.68 11.33 -19.51
CA GLY A 277 -9.58 12.12 -20.73
C GLY A 277 -10.90 12.77 -21.20
N SER A 278 -12.00 12.58 -20.46
CA SER A 278 -13.31 13.15 -20.81
C SER A 278 -13.51 14.51 -20.15
N LYS A 279 -13.74 15.53 -20.97
CA LYS A 279 -14.00 16.91 -20.54
C LYS A 279 -15.46 17.13 -20.14
N ASP A 280 -15.71 18.17 -19.35
CA ASP A 280 -17.05 18.71 -19.04
C ASP A 280 -18.03 17.73 -18.37
N GLU A 281 -17.55 16.64 -17.79
CA GLU A 281 -18.40 15.70 -17.06
C GLU A 281 -18.83 16.29 -15.71
N SER A 282 -20.15 16.45 -15.52
CA SER A 282 -20.66 16.97 -14.26
C SER A 282 -20.58 15.94 -13.13
N LEU A 283 -19.82 16.26 -12.08
CA LEU A 283 -19.76 15.50 -10.83
C LEU A 283 -20.75 15.98 -9.77
N ALA A 284 -21.68 16.89 -10.09
CA ALA A 284 -22.64 17.46 -9.13
C ALA A 284 -23.41 16.39 -8.34
N GLY A 285 -23.77 15.27 -8.98
CA GLY A 285 -24.43 14.15 -8.31
C GLY A 285 -23.54 13.42 -7.30
N ALA A 286 -22.24 13.30 -7.57
CA ALA A 286 -21.27 12.70 -6.65
C ALA A 286 -20.97 13.65 -5.48
N ILE A 287 -20.77 14.95 -5.76
CA ILE A 287 -20.55 16.00 -4.77
C ILE A 287 -21.70 16.06 -3.76
N ASN A 288 -22.95 16.04 -4.24
CA ASN A 288 -24.13 16.06 -3.35
C ASN A 288 -24.33 14.77 -2.54
N ARG A 289 -23.79 13.63 -2.99
CA ARG A 289 -23.78 12.39 -2.19
C ARG A 289 -22.67 12.45 -1.15
N PHE A 290 -21.47 12.85 -1.55
CA PHE A 290 -20.32 13.02 -0.66
C PHE A 290 -20.60 14.02 0.47
N ALA A 291 -21.27 15.14 0.16
CA ALA A 291 -21.67 16.15 1.15
C ALA A 291 -22.48 15.61 2.34
N ARG A 292 -23.18 14.48 2.15
CA ARG A 292 -24.02 13.79 3.15
C ARG A 292 -23.40 12.47 3.64
N SER A 293 -22.19 12.15 3.20
CA SER A 293 -21.53 10.88 3.47
C SER A 293 -20.89 10.89 4.86
N THR A 294 -20.72 9.70 5.45
CA THR A 294 -19.96 9.52 6.69
C THR A 294 -18.49 9.83 6.47
N ALA A 295 -17.93 9.51 5.29
CA ALA A 295 -16.54 9.83 4.93
C ALA A 295 -16.23 11.32 5.08
N ARG A 296 -17.14 12.20 4.64
CA ARG A 296 -16.98 13.65 4.89
C ARG A 296 -17.01 13.98 6.39
N GLN A 297 -17.92 13.39 7.14
CA GLN A 297 -18.02 13.63 8.58
C GLN A 297 -16.75 13.18 9.32
N GLU A 298 -16.17 12.06 8.90
CA GLU A 298 -14.90 11.53 9.41
C GLU A 298 -13.73 12.48 9.09
N LEU A 299 -13.66 13.03 7.87
CA LEU A 299 -12.64 14.02 7.50
C LEU A 299 -12.81 15.35 8.25
N ASP A 300 -14.05 15.83 8.41
CA ASP A 300 -14.34 17.03 9.19
C ASP A 300 -13.96 16.82 10.66
N GLN A 301 -14.25 15.64 11.22
CA GLN A 301 -13.88 15.26 12.57
C GLN A 301 -12.37 15.13 12.72
N HIS A 302 -11.68 14.52 11.76
CA HIS A 302 -10.22 14.43 11.75
C HIS A 302 -9.57 15.82 11.71
N GLU A 303 -10.10 16.77 10.93
CA GLU A 303 -9.59 18.15 10.91
C GLU A 303 -9.85 18.88 12.24
N ILE A 304 -10.99 18.62 12.90
CA ILE A 304 -11.25 19.13 14.25
C ILE A 304 -10.26 18.53 15.26
N ASP A 305 -10.04 17.22 15.16
CA ASP A 305 -9.23 16.46 16.10
C ASP A 305 -7.74 16.71 15.87
N HIS A 306 -7.29 17.03 14.65
CA HIS A 306 -5.88 17.13 14.27
C HIS A 306 -5.46 18.46 13.62
N GLY A 307 -6.35 19.46 13.55
CA GLY A 307 -6.08 20.78 12.98
C GLY A 307 -5.08 21.61 13.78
N GLU A 308 -4.88 22.87 13.41
CA GLU A 308 -3.83 23.74 13.99
C GLU A 308 -3.81 23.79 15.53
N ASP A 309 -4.97 23.71 16.18
CA ASP A 309 -5.06 23.72 17.63
C ASP A 309 -4.52 22.44 18.27
N ASN A 310 -4.68 21.28 17.61
CA ASN A 310 -4.04 20.04 18.04
C ASN A 310 -2.57 19.96 17.61
N ALA A 311 -2.18 20.56 16.47
CA ALA A 311 -0.77 20.73 16.13
C ALA A 311 -0.04 21.55 17.20
N ARG A 312 -0.67 22.62 17.73
CA ARG A 312 -0.15 23.37 18.89
C ARG A 312 -0.14 22.53 20.18
N ALA A 313 -1.12 21.67 20.40
CA ALA A 313 -1.14 20.77 21.55
C ALA A 313 -0.03 19.70 21.46
N ARG A 314 0.22 19.16 20.27
CA ARG A 314 1.32 18.26 19.94
C ARG A 314 2.67 18.93 20.10
N ASP A 315 2.82 20.16 19.63
CA ASP A 315 4.04 20.96 19.82
C ASP A 315 4.28 21.34 21.29
N ALA A 316 3.20 21.44 22.09
CA ALA A 316 3.27 21.74 23.51
C ALA A 316 3.51 20.50 24.40
N ASP A 317 3.29 19.29 23.88
CA ASP A 317 3.47 18.02 24.59
C ASP A 317 4.28 17.02 23.77
N ASN A 318 5.57 16.90 24.10
CA ASN A 318 6.49 15.93 23.49
C ASN A 318 6.04 14.46 23.61
N PHE A 319 5.01 14.16 24.42
CA PHE A 319 4.43 12.83 24.59
C PHE A 319 3.01 12.72 24.03
N PHE A 320 2.53 13.72 23.27
CA PHE A 320 1.21 13.71 22.67
C PHE A 320 0.96 12.44 21.86
N ASP A 321 1.85 12.13 20.91
CA ASP A 321 1.74 10.95 20.04
C ASP A 321 1.75 9.64 20.84
N VAL A 322 2.54 9.57 21.92
CA VAL A 322 2.61 8.39 22.80
C VAL A 322 1.28 8.19 23.53
N LYS A 323 0.73 9.27 24.12
CA LYS A 323 -0.54 9.24 24.84
C LYS A 323 -1.69 8.91 23.90
N GLU A 324 -1.70 9.50 22.71
CA GLU A 324 -2.74 9.25 21.71
C GLU A 324 -2.70 7.78 21.24
N ASN A 325 -1.52 7.25 20.95
CA ASN A 325 -1.36 5.84 20.60
C ASN A 325 -1.82 4.91 21.73
N ALA A 326 -1.53 5.25 22.99
CA ALA A 326 -2.00 4.49 24.15
C ALA A 326 -3.54 4.52 24.25
N VAL A 327 -4.17 5.70 24.10
CA VAL A 327 -5.63 5.84 24.11
C VAL A 327 -6.27 5.03 22.97
N ARG A 328 -5.73 5.11 21.75
CA ARG A 328 -6.21 4.32 20.60
C ARG A 328 -6.09 2.82 20.85
N ALA A 329 -5.00 2.37 21.46
CA ALA A 329 -4.82 0.96 21.83
C ALA A 329 -5.80 0.52 22.94
N GLU A 330 -6.10 1.38 23.92
CA GLU A 330 -7.12 1.12 24.94
C GLU A 330 -8.54 1.05 24.35
N GLU A 331 -8.88 1.95 23.43
CA GLU A 331 -10.14 1.93 22.70
C GLU A 331 -10.28 0.66 21.87
N ARG A 332 -9.22 0.29 21.15
CA ARG A 332 -9.18 -0.96 20.39
C ARG A 332 -9.36 -2.19 21.28
N ALA A 333 -8.67 -2.24 22.43
CA ALA A 333 -8.83 -3.32 23.40
C ALA A 333 -10.28 -3.42 23.90
N ARG A 334 -10.95 -2.28 24.13
CA ARG A 334 -12.36 -2.23 24.55
C ARG A 334 -13.29 -2.80 23.47
N GLU A 335 -13.12 -2.40 22.21
CA GLU A 335 -13.88 -2.95 21.08
C GLU A 335 -13.70 -4.47 20.94
N LEU A 336 -12.47 -4.96 21.14
CA LEU A 336 -12.16 -6.38 21.09
C LEU A 336 -12.75 -7.14 22.27
N MET A 337 -12.81 -6.55 23.47
CA MET A 337 -13.49 -7.14 24.63
C MET A 337 -14.99 -7.31 24.38
N GLU A 338 -15.63 -6.36 23.71
CA GLU A 338 -17.03 -6.47 23.29
C GLU A 338 -17.21 -7.61 22.28
N GLU A 339 -16.33 -7.71 21.29
CA GLU A 339 -16.34 -8.78 20.28
C GLU A 339 -16.10 -10.17 20.88
N LEU A 340 -15.24 -10.27 21.91
CA LEU A 340 -14.98 -11.50 22.65
C LEU A 340 -16.23 -12.04 23.34
N GLY A 341 -17.16 -11.15 23.71
CA GLY A 341 -18.46 -11.49 24.31
C GLY A 341 -19.45 -12.14 23.35
N GLU A 342 -19.17 -12.17 22.04
CA GLU A 342 -20.13 -12.63 21.03
C GLU A 342 -20.21 -14.17 20.95
N ALA A 343 -21.43 -14.70 21.12
CA ALA A 343 -21.71 -16.13 21.25
C ALA A 343 -21.39 -17.00 20.01
N GLN A 344 -21.15 -16.39 18.85
CA GLN A 344 -21.14 -17.08 17.54
C GLN A 344 -19.77 -17.59 17.10
N LEU A 345 -18.69 -17.17 17.77
CA LEU A 345 -17.31 -17.56 17.44
C LEU A 345 -16.87 -18.82 18.19
N SER A 346 -16.10 -19.68 17.52
CA SER A 346 -15.39 -20.80 18.15
C SER A 346 -14.45 -20.35 19.27
N LYS A 347 -14.09 -21.27 20.17
CA LYS A 347 -13.17 -20.99 21.27
C LYS A 347 -11.81 -20.53 20.73
N GLU A 348 -11.39 -21.13 19.63
CA GLU A 348 -10.11 -20.86 18.97
C GLU A 348 -10.12 -19.50 18.25
N ALA A 349 -11.20 -19.13 17.57
CA ALA A 349 -11.35 -17.78 17.00
C ALA A 349 -11.37 -16.70 18.09
N ARG A 350 -12.00 -16.98 19.24
CA ARG A 350 -11.95 -16.11 20.42
C ARG A 350 -10.56 -16.00 21.03
N MET A 351 -9.73 -17.05 20.94
CA MET A 351 -8.33 -16.99 21.36
C MET A 351 -7.55 -15.99 20.51
N LEU A 352 -7.83 -15.90 19.20
CA LEU A 352 -7.21 -14.87 18.36
C LEU A 352 -7.57 -13.45 18.80
N ILE A 353 -8.84 -13.21 19.14
CA ILE A 353 -9.28 -11.92 19.72
C ILE A 353 -8.57 -11.66 21.04
N PHE A 354 -8.44 -12.68 21.89
CA PHE A 354 -7.76 -12.56 23.18
C PHE A 354 -6.28 -12.20 23.01
N ASN A 355 -5.57 -12.84 22.09
CA ASN A 355 -4.18 -12.49 21.75
C ASN A 355 -4.08 -11.04 21.24
N GLU A 356 -5.03 -10.58 20.42
CA GLU A 356 -5.08 -9.19 19.93
C GLU A 356 -5.30 -8.20 21.09
N ILE A 357 -6.10 -8.57 22.11
CA ILE A 357 -6.28 -7.78 23.34
C ILE A 357 -4.97 -7.74 24.15
N GLU A 358 -4.31 -8.89 24.34
CA GLU A 358 -3.03 -8.96 25.06
C GLU A 358 -1.97 -8.09 24.36
N GLU A 359 -1.89 -8.12 23.03
CA GLU A 359 -1.01 -7.25 22.25
C GLU A 359 -1.33 -5.76 22.46
N CYS A 360 -2.61 -5.38 22.49
CA CYS A 360 -3.02 -4.00 22.77
C CYS A 360 -2.62 -3.56 24.19
N ILE A 361 -2.83 -4.42 25.20
CA ILE A 361 -2.45 -4.15 26.58
C ILE A 361 -0.93 -4.05 26.71
N GLU A 362 -0.20 -5.00 26.15
CA GLU A 362 1.27 -5.01 26.14
C GLU A 362 1.81 -3.77 25.41
N HIS A 363 1.17 -3.33 24.32
CA HIS A 363 1.52 -2.08 23.66
C HIS A 363 1.37 -0.88 24.60
N VAL A 364 0.23 -0.75 25.30
CA VAL A 364 0.01 0.34 26.27
C VAL A 364 1.03 0.28 27.41
N GLU A 365 1.28 -0.90 27.98
CA GLU A 365 2.25 -1.10 29.05
C GLU A 365 3.67 -0.76 28.60
N ASN A 366 4.06 -1.18 27.40
CA ASN A 366 5.37 -0.87 26.82
C ASN A 366 5.51 0.62 26.51
N GLN A 367 4.48 1.27 25.97
CA GLN A 367 4.47 2.73 25.78
C GLN A 367 4.65 3.45 27.12
N HIS A 368 3.94 3.03 28.17
CA HIS A 368 4.10 3.59 29.51
C HIS A 368 5.45 3.27 30.18
N MET A 369 6.08 2.15 29.84
CA MET A 369 7.38 1.76 30.39
C MET A 369 8.53 2.50 29.69
N ILE A 370 8.49 2.59 28.35
CA ILE A 370 9.53 3.20 27.51
C ILE A 370 9.42 4.73 27.54
N HIS A 371 8.19 5.24 27.44
CA HIS A 371 7.87 6.66 27.31
C HIS A 371 7.05 7.17 28.50
N GLY A 372 7.10 6.48 29.65
CA GLY A 372 6.52 6.92 30.91
C GLY A 372 7.00 8.32 31.32
N PRO A 373 6.59 8.85 32.49
CA PRO A 373 6.74 10.26 32.86
C PRO A 373 8.19 10.68 33.21
N PHE A 374 9.14 10.33 32.36
CA PHE A 374 10.50 10.83 32.35
C PHE A 374 10.69 11.59 31.04
N LEU A 375 11.05 12.87 31.12
CA LEU A 375 11.59 13.63 30.00
C LEU A 375 12.83 12.92 29.46
N VAL A 376 12.68 12.13 28.39
CA VAL A 376 13.79 11.54 27.65
C VAL A 376 14.00 12.37 26.38
N TRP A 377 15.13 13.07 26.31
CA TRP A 377 15.51 13.83 25.13
C TRP A 377 15.95 12.86 24.04
N ALA A 378 15.72 13.19 22.76
CA ALA A 378 16.18 12.36 21.62
C ALA A 378 17.69 12.02 21.70
N SER A 379 18.48 12.89 22.33
CA SER A 379 19.91 12.69 22.63
C SER A 379 20.22 11.54 23.61
N GLN A 380 19.22 10.99 24.29
CA GLN A 380 19.35 9.92 25.28
C GLN A 380 18.98 8.54 24.71
N MET A 381 18.41 8.47 23.50
CA MET A 381 18.19 7.20 22.79
C MET A 381 19.52 6.74 22.17
N LYS A 382 20.14 5.70 22.74
CA LYS A 382 21.31 5.03 22.14
C LYS A 382 20.88 4.07 21.04
N ILE A 383 20.22 4.57 20.00
CA ILE A 383 19.94 3.82 18.78
C ILE A 383 20.89 4.34 17.73
N ASP A 384 21.70 3.45 17.17
CA ASP A 384 22.49 3.74 15.98
C ASP A 384 21.56 3.73 14.76
N TRP A 385 20.87 4.85 14.57
CA TRP A 385 19.94 5.03 13.45
C TRP A 385 20.64 4.93 12.10
N GLU A 386 21.92 5.31 12.02
CA GLU A 386 22.71 5.20 10.79
C GLU A 386 22.94 3.73 10.42
N ALA A 387 23.33 2.88 11.39
CA ALA A 387 23.49 1.45 11.15
C ALA A 387 22.17 0.76 10.75
N ARG A 388 21.05 1.13 11.40
CA ARG A 388 19.73 0.54 11.11
C ARG A 388 19.18 0.97 9.76
N LEU A 389 19.37 2.23 9.37
CA LEU A 389 19.04 2.72 8.03
C LEU A 389 19.83 1.98 6.96
N LYS A 390 21.13 1.80 7.19
CA LYS A 390 22.02 1.08 6.27
C LYS A 390 21.61 -0.38 6.09
N GLU A 391 21.26 -1.09 7.16
CA GLU A 391 20.79 -2.48 7.09
C GLU A 391 19.47 -2.60 6.29
N MET A 392 18.53 -1.66 6.50
CA MET A 392 17.29 -1.61 5.71
C MET A 392 17.55 -1.33 4.23
N GLU A 393 18.47 -0.42 3.92
CA GLU A 393 18.87 -0.12 2.55
C GLU A 393 19.52 -1.33 1.86
N GLU A 394 20.44 -2.02 2.54
CA GLU A 394 21.10 -3.22 2.02
C GLU A 394 20.11 -4.36 1.74
N SER A 395 19.16 -4.59 2.64
CA SER A 395 18.08 -5.59 2.47
C SER A 395 17.18 -5.26 1.27
N THR A 396 16.79 -3.99 1.13
CA THR A 396 15.95 -3.52 0.02
C THR A 396 16.65 -3.68 -1.33
N VAL A 397 17.95 -3.39 -1.40
CA VAL A 397 18.76 -3.58 -2.62
C VAL A 397 18.84 -5.06 -3.00
N ALA A 398 19.09 -5.94 -2.03
CA ALA A 398 19.20 -7.38 -2.28
C ALA A 398 17.90 -7.99 -2.85
N GLU A 399 16.74 -7.63 -2.28
CA GLU A 399 15.44 -8.09 -2.79
C GLU A 399 15.21 -7.66 -4.25
N ARG A 400 15.61 -6.43 -4.60
CA ARG A 400 15.42 -5.88 -5.95
C ARG A 400 16.34 -6.52 -6.98
N GLU A 401 17.59 -6.78 -6.64
CA GLU A 401 18.50 -7.56 -7.49
C GLU A 401 17.96 -8.97 -7.76
N GLU A 402 17.40 -9.62 -6.73
CA GLU A 402 16.77 -10.94 -6.86
C GLU A 402 15.57 -10.89 -7.83
N ASN A 403 14.74 -9.86 -7.75
CA ASN A 403 13.60 -9.66 -8.64
C ASN A 403 14.02 -9.52 -10.12
N ILE A 404 15.06 -8.73 -10.40
CA ILE A 404 15.63 -8.61 -11.74
C ILE A 404 16.19 -9.96 -12.22
N ALA A 405 16.94 -10.66 -11.38
CA ALA A 405 17.53 -11.95 -11.71
C ALA A 405 16.46 -13.03 -11.96
N HIS A 406 15.37 -13.00 -11.20
CA HIS A 406 14.21 -13.88 -11.39
C HIS A 406 13.51 -13.59 -12.73
N GLY A 407 13.25 -12.33 -13.05
CA GLY A 407 12.67 -11.92 -14.33
C GLY A 407 13.52 -12.35 -15.54
N LYS A 408 14.85 -12.20 -15.45
CA LYS A 408 15.79 -12.67 -16.50
C LYS A 408 15.69 -14.18 -16.73
N ARG A 409 15.63 -14.97 -15.65
CA ARG A 409 15.49 -16.43 -15.72
C ARG A 409 14.20 -16.83 -16.45
N ARG A 410 13.04 -16.33 -16.02
CA ARG A 410 11.74 -16.65 -16.64
C ARG A 410 11.67 -16.31 -18.13
N ARG A 411 12.18 -15.14 -18.53
CA ARG A 411 12.18 -14.73 -19.96
C ARG A 411 13.12 -15.58 -20.81
N SER A 412 14.20 -16.10 -20.25
CA SER A 412 15.08 -17.04 -20.96
C SER A 412 14.43 -18.41 -21.15
N GLU A 413 13.70 -18.90 -20.14
CA GLU A 413 12.94 -20.16 -20.23
C GLU A 413 11.83 -20.08 -21.28
N ASN A 414 11.06 -18.98 -21.31
CA ASN A 414 9.98 -18.79 -22.29
C ASN A 414 10.46 -18.62 -23.75
N LYS A 415 11.71 -18.20 -23.99
CA LYS A 415 12.32 -18.14 -25.34
C LYS A 415 12.85 -19.51 -25.82
N SER A 416 12.92 -20.50 -24.93
CA SER A 416 13.47 -21.84 -25.20
C SER A 416 12.42 -22.86 -25.63
N THR A 417 11.15 -22.45 -25.61
CA THR A 417 9.95 -23.13 -26.14
C THR A 417 9.46 -22.38 -27.36
#